data_AF-A0A957RWH2-F1
#
_entry.id   AF-A0A957RWH2-F1
#
_cell.length_a   1.000
_cell.length_b   1.000
_cell.length_c   1.000
_cell.angle_alpha   90.00
_cell.angle_beta   90.00
_cell.angle_gamma   90.00
#
_symmetry.space_group_name_H-M   'P 1'
#
loop_
_entity.id
_entity.type
_entity.pdbx_description
1 polymer ?
#
loop_
_entity_poly.entity_id
_entity_poly.type
_entity_poly.pdbx_seq_one_letter_code
_entity_poly.pdbx_strand_id
1 'polypeptide(L)'
;MAWPTPQEYNEAIQNPRTAFVDAELRAGQPVLTPLGLPRPITGNFASVYQMVCANQRVWAVRCFLRDFADHQERYAAISGHLAQTQLPYMVDFTFLADGIRIGGRTYPILKMAWLEGESFLSYVERNLHAPARLLDLAQQWVEMAQTIGQAGIAHGDLQHGNILVVNGRLRLIDYDGMYVPALDGRRSHEVGHRNYQHPARTEDAFGPETDHFSTWIIYSSLVALSADPALWQVLNGGDECLLFRHEDFLRPGRSAALRALEQSPDARLTRLADVLRTLLALAPEQIPAIDGQLTVRPTRPRPPAAWVQDHLRSAAAAVTGAPAAAPVAATPSATPSPQWIEDFIGGGQRTGLPAPAGSVARERVVAGLSTIFAIAAWILLDIGAVGLAAPALLTAALVAGNLGYLADRYRRKPDVRARRAVRARLADVERGLKAADRTLTRAEQERAYIQHIYDEQVARLDRVLARVRKDEQAAYDRLGNQRQARLDDVQVRAQRDRQAETEIIARIQADFRRRIAQVDQQLATLHQAEADERKHLLQQRRTQFVADFLKRHKIDKALIAGVGPGVKERLKARGIERVLDITPERLAKVPGVGDARAEVLLNWRKQVEALAWQGAPTRLDRKD
;
A
#
# COMPACT_ATOMS: atom_id res chain seq x y z
N MET A 1 -13.12 16.43 -6.79
CA MET A 1 -12.52 17.59 -7.50
C MET A 1 -11.08 17.21 -7.86
N ALA A 2 -10.39 17.93 -8.75
CA ALA A 2 -8.98 17.64 -9.02
C ALA A 2 -8.11 18.08 -7.83
N TRP A 3 -7.27 17.16 -7.35
CA TRP A 3 -6.20 17.44 -6.38
C TRP A 3 -4.93 17.89 -7.13
N PRO A 4 -4.02 18.63 -6.47
CA PRO A 4 -2.83 19.13 -7.14
C PRO A 4 -1.91 17.97 -7.52
N THR A 5 -1.38 18.04 -8.74
CA THR A 5 -0.40 17.12 -9.27
C THR A 5 0.97 17.31 -8.58
N PRO A 6 1.87 16.32 -8.64
CA PRO A 6 3.25 16.48 -8.17
C PRO A 6 3.99 17.65 -8.84
N GLN A 7 3.62 18.00 -10.08
CA GLN A 7 4.16 19.15 -10.80
C GLN A 7 3.68 20.47 -10.17
N GLU A 8 2.37 20.64 -9.94
CA GLU A 8 1.82 21.86 -9.33
C GLU A 8 2.37 22.10 -7.91
N TYR A 9 2.58 21.03 -7.12
CA TYR A 9 3.29 21.13 -5.84
C TYR A 9 4.74 21.60 -6.01
N ASN A 10 5.46 21.08 -7.00
CA ASN A 10 6.85 21.48 -7.27
C ASN A 10 6.96 22.94 -7.76
N GLU A 11 6.03 23.39 -8.61
CA GLU A 11 5.93 24.78 -9.07
C GLU A 11 5.61 25.74 -7.93
N ALA A 12 4.70 25.38 -7.01
CA ALA A 12 4.40 26.19 -5.84
C ALA A 12 5.60 26.29 -4.89
N ILE A 13 6.26 25.16 -4.59
CA ILE A 13 7.34 25.08 -3.59
C ILE A 13 8.62 25.80 -4.04
N GLN A 14 8.79 26.08 -5.34
CA GLN A 14 9.83 27.02 -5.81
C GLN A 14 9.71 28.43 -5.19
N ASN A 15 8.52 28.81 -4.71
CA ASN A 15 8.27 30.11 -4.08
C ASN A 15 7.62 29.97 -2.69
N PRO A 16 8.35 29.51 -1.65
CA PRO A 16 7.79 29.20 -0.33
C PRO A 16 7.03 30.37 0.33
N ARG A 17 7.50 31.60 0.12
CA ARG A 17 6.94 32.84 0.70
C ARG A 17 5.47 33.09 0.35
N THR A 18 5.06 32.68 -0.84
CA THR A 18 3.69 32.83 -1.38
C THR A 18 2.91 31.53 -1.30
N ALA A 19 3.57 30.39 -1.52
CA ALA A 19 2.96 29.07 -1.47
C ALA A 19 2.51 28.70 -0.06
N PHE A 20 3.38 28.71 0.96
CA PHE A 20 2.98 28.24 2.28
C PHE A 20 2.10 29.25 3.04
N VAL A 21 1.31 28.74 3.98
CA VAL A 21 0.58 29.55 4.96
C VAL A 21 1.37 29.69 6.26
N ASP A 22 1.96 28.59 6.75
CA ASP A 22 2.81 28.55 7.95
C ASP A 22 4.00 29.51 7.86
N ALA A 23 4.22 30.31 8.91
CA ALA A 23 5.22 31.38 8.90
C ALA A 23 6.66 30.86 8.83
N GLU A 24 6.96 29.70 9.42
CA GLU A 24 8.29 29.09 9.39
C GLU A 24 8.58 28.51 7.99
N LEU A 25 7.64 27.77 7.40
CA LEU A 25 7.77 27.25 6.04
C LEU A 25 7.86 28.37 4.97
N ARG A 26 7.12 29.48 5.16
CA ARG A 26 7.22 30.68 4.27
C ARG A 26 8.60 31.33 4.31
N ALA A 27 9.30 31.24 5.43
CA ALA A 27 10.67 31.77 5.59
C ALA A 27 11.75 30.75 5.18
N GLY A 28 11.39 29.47 5.01
CA GLY A 28 12.29 28.40 4.64
C GLY A 28 12.66 28.35 3.16
N GLN A 29 13.61 27.48 2.85
CA GLN A 29 14.10 27.18 1.50
C GLN A 29 13.99 25.67 1.23
N PRO A 30 13.46 25.23 0.08
CA PRO A 30 13.45 23.83 -0.27
C PRO A 30 14.85 23.33 -0.61
N VAL A 31 15.16 22.09 -0.27
CA VAL A 31 16.36 21.42 -0.76
C VAL A 31 16.19 21.14 -2.25
N LEU A 32 17.18 21.57 -3.04
CA LEU A 32 17.13 21.56 -4.49
C LEU A 32 17.84 20.33 -5.08
N THR A 33 17.40 19.94 -6.27
CA THR A 33 18.10 19.04 -7.18
C THR A 33 19.32 19.73 -7.82
N PRO A 34 20.24 19.00 -8.47
CA PRO A 34 21.32 19.61 -9.25
C PRO A 34 20.86 20.55 -10.38
N LEU A 35 19.58 20.49 -10.77
CA LEU A 35 18.95 21.37 -11.77
C LEU A 35 18.34 22.65 -11.14
N GLY A 36 18.48 22.86 -9.83
CA GLY A 36 17.93 24.04 -9.13
C GLY A 36 16.43 23.98 -8.82
N LEU A 37 15.75 22.88 -9.16
CA LEU A 37 14.33 22.65 -8.82
C LEU A 37 14.20 21.96 -7.45
N PRO A 38 13.15 22.22 -6.64
CA PRO A 38 12.87 21.48 -5.42
C PRO A 38 12.92 19.97 -5.63
N ARG A 39 13.50 19.26 -4.67
CA ARG A 39 13.66 17.80 -4.72
C ARG A 39 12.50 17.11 -4.00
N PRO A 40 11.48 16.60 -4.71
CA PRO A 40 10.47 15.75 -4.10
C PRO A 40 11.05 14.36 -3.79
N ILE A 41 10.54 13.77 -2.72
CA ILE A 41 10.53 12.32 -2.50
C ILE A 41 9.08 11.89 -2.73
N THR A 42 8.83 11.30 -3.90
CA THR A 42 7.47 11.00 -4.39
C THR A 42 7.07 9.56 -4.05
N GLY A 43 5.91 9.40 -3.41
CA GLY A 43 5.21 8.12 -3.25
C GLY A 43 3.85 8.11 -3.96
N ASN A 44 3.11 7.01 -3.85
CA ASN A 44 1.80 6.84 -4.50
C ASN A 44 0.68 7.74 -3.94
N PHE A 45 0.86 8.25 -2.72
CA PHE A 45 -0.15 8.99 -1.97
C PHE A 45 0.26 10.44 -1.64
N ALA A 46 1.56 10.75 -1.64
CA ALA A 46 2.08 12.06 -1.30
C ALA A 46 3.42 12.37 -2.00
N SER A 47 3.76 13.65 -2.09
CA SER A 47 5.12 14.14 -2.39
C SER A 47 5.68 14.82 -1.14
N VAL A 48 6.84 14.38 -0.66
CA VAL A 48 7.52 14.93 0.52
C VAL A 48 8.66 15.86 0.08
N TYR A 49 8.71 17.07 0.63
CA TYR A 49 9.76 18.05 0.38
C TYR A 49 10.53 18.37 1.66
N GLN A 50 11.85 18.50 1.55
CA GLN A 50 12.72 18.90 2.66
C GLN A 50 12.88 20.43 2.66
N MET A 51 12.50 21.08 3.75
CA MET A 51 12.47 22.54 3.91
C MET A 51 13.44 22.98 5.03
N VAL A 52 14.50 23.69 4.67
CA VAL A 52 15.46 24.27 5.62
C VAL A 52 14.94 25.63 6.07
N CYS A 53 14.69 25.78 7.36
CA CYS A 53 14.08 26.95 7.98
C CYS A 53 15.06 27.67 8.93
N ALA A 54 14.55 28.65 9.69
CA ALA A 54 15.35 29.41 10.66
C ALA A 54 16.08 28.48 11.65
N ASN A 55 17.26 28.92 12.11
CA ASN A 55 18.14 28.18 13.02
C ASN A 55 18.58 26.79 12.50
N GLN A 56 18.68 26.61 11.17
CA GLN A 56 19.02 25.33 10.52
C GLN A 56 18.06 24.18 10.86
N ARG A 57 16.84 24.47 11.32
CA ARG A 57 15.81 23.44 11.49
C ARG A 57 15.37 22.94 10.12
N VAL A 58 15.30 21.64 9.97
CA VAL A 58 14.84 21.02 8.73
C VAL A 58 13.51 20.32 8.96
N TRP A 59 12.54 20.60 8.08
CA TRP A 59 11.18 20.07 8.14
C TRP A 59 10.91 19.21 6.90
N ALA A 60 10.30 18.04 7.08
CA ALA A 60 9.62 17.32 6.02
C ALA A 60 8.21 17.90 5.85
N VAL A 61 7.84 18.22 4.61
CA VAL A 61 6.51 18.69 4.22
C VAL A 61 5.88 17.68 3.29
N ARG A 62 4.92 16.89 3.80
CA ARG A 62 4.12 15.91 3.02
C ARG A 62 2.95 16.64 2.37
N CYS A 63 2.95 16.67 1.04
CA CYS A 63 1.87 17.21 0.21
C CYS A 63 1.03 16.05 -0.33
N PHE A 64 -0.24 15.96 0.06
CA PHE A 64 -1.11 14.83 -0.32
C PHE A 64 -1.55 14.92 -1.80
N LEU A 65 -1.57 13.77 -2.49
CA LEU A 65 -1.95 13.64 -3.90
C LEU A 65 -3.38 13.12 -4.10
N ARG A 66 -4.11 12.81 -3.01
CA ARG A 66 -5.46 12.24 -3.04
C ARG A 66 -6.35 12.83 -1.95
N ASP A 67 -7.64 12.89 -2.26
CA ASP A 67 -8.70 13.22 -1.30
C ASP A 67 -9.07 12.01 -0.45
N PHE A 68 -9.20 12.22 0.85
CA PHE A 68 -9.96 11.36 1.75
C PHE A 68 -10.76 12.27 2.69
N ALA A 69 -12.08 12.07 2.72
CA ALA A 69 -13.02 13.02 3.34
C ALA A 69 -12.80 13.25 4.84
N ASP A 70 -12.14 12.31 5.53
CA ASP A 70 -11.87 12.36 6.97
C ASP A 70 -10.39 12.59 7.32
N HIS A 71 -9.52 12.96 6.36
CA HIS A 71 -8.09 13.20 6.60
C HIS A 71 -7.82 14.08 7.83
N GLN A 72 -8.55 15.19 7.95
CA GLN A 72 -8.38 16.12 9.07
C GLN A 72 -8.78 15.50 10.42
N GLU A 73 -9.87 14.74 10.47
CA GLU A 73 -10.32 14.04 11.68
C GLU A 73 -9.32 12.96 12.08
N ARG A 74 -8.83 12.18 11.11
CA ARG A 74 -7.84 11.11 11.28
C ARG A 74 -6.54 11.66 11.85
N TYR A 75 -5.97 12.69 11.23
CA TYR A 75 -4.73 13.30 11.70
C TYR A 75 -4.89 14.02 13.05
N ALA A 76 -6.07 14.60 13.34
CA ALA A 76 -6.35 15.16 14.67
C ALA A 76 -6.41 14.07 15.76
N ALA A 77 -7.06 12.94 15.48
CA ALA A 77 -7.13 11.80 16.39
C ALA A 77 -5.73 11.19 16.66
N ILE A 78 -4.94 10.95 15.61
CA ILE A 78 -3.57 10.44 15.73
C ILE A 78 -2.70 11.42 16.54
N SER A 79 -2.70 12.71 16.17
CA SER A 79 -1.91 13.74 16.88
C SER A 79 -2.30 13.85 18.35
N GLY A 80 -3.60 13.83 18.66
CA GLY A 80 -4.11 13.88 20.03
C GLY A 80 -3.71 12.67 20.88
N HIS A 81 -3.62 11.47 20.30
CA HIS A 81 -3.20 10.25 20.99
C HIS A 81 -1.68 10.16 21.16
N LEU A 82 -0.90 10.56 20.15
CA LEU A 82 0.56 10.62 20.22
C LEU A 82 1.05 11.65 21.25
N ALA A 83 0.40 12.81 21.34
CA ALA A 83 0.71 13.83 22.34
C ALA A 83 0.53 13.34 23.79
N GLN A 84 -0.38 12.38 24.03
CA GLN A 84 -0.62 11.78 25.35
C GLN A 84 0.35 10.64 25.68
N THR A 85 0.82 9.91 24.66
CA THR A 85 1.62 8.67 24.83
C THR A 85 3.13 8.91 24.74
N GLN A 86 3.59 9.96 24.05
CA GLN A 86 5.00 10.40 23.98
C GLN A 86 6.01 9.28 23.67
N LEU A 87 5.69 8.42 22.69
CA LEU A 87 6.51 7.25 22.37
C LEU A 87 7.84 7.63 21.69
N PRO A 88 8.98 7.02 22.09
CA PRO A 88 10.31 7.38 21.59
C PRO A 88 10.57 7.02 20.13
N TYR A 89 9.66 6.26 19.51
CA TYR A 89 9.73 5.80 18.12
C TYR A 89 9.05 6.76 17.13
N MET A 90 8.17 7.63 17.62
CA MET A 90 7.36 8.52 16.78
C MET A 90 8.04 9.86 16.53
N VAL A 91 7.59 10.58 15.51
CA VAL A 91 8.08 11.91 15.13
C VAL A 91 6.94 12.91 15.28
N ASP A 92 7.21 14.00 15.99
CA ASP A 92 6.25 15.08 16.14
C ASP A 92 5.90 15.69 14.77
N PHE A 93 4.60 15.83 14.53
CA PHE A 93 4.04 16.40 13.33
C PHE A 93 2.94 17.42 13.64
N THR A 94 2.67 18.28 12.68
CA THR A 94 1.58 19.24 12.69
C THR A 94 0.81 19.11 11.38
N PHE A 95 -0.48 18.78 11.48
CA PHE A 95 -1.39 18.82 10.34
C PHE A 95 -1.85 20.26 10.11
N LEU A 96 -1.65 20.78 8.91
CA LEU A 96 -2.02 22.13 8.51
C LEU A 96 -3.11 22.02 7.45
N ALA A 97 -4.38 22.22 7.84
CA ALA A 97 -5.53 22.10 6.95
C ALA A 97 -5.46 23.08 5.76
N ASP A 98 -5.10 24.33 6.04
CA ASP A 98 -4.72 25.34 5.06
C ASP A 98 -3.19 25.43 4.99
N GLY A 99 -2.54 24.43 4.41
CA GLY A 99 -1.08 24.28 4.42
C GLY A 99 -0.36 25.07 3.33
N ILE A 100 -0.77 24.85 2.08
CA ILE A 100 -0.12 25.38 0.87
C ILE A 100 -1.15 25.93 -0.12
N ARG A 101 -0.80 27.01 -0.81
CA ARG A 101 -1.60 27.70 -1.83
C ARG A 101 -1.17 27.30 -3.23
N ILE A 102 -2.12 26.78 -4.01
CA ILE A 102 -1.95 26.37 -5.41
C ILE A 102 -3.19 26.83 -6.20
N GLY A 103 -3.00 27.48 -7.35
CA GLY A 103 -4.12 27.94 -8.19
C GLY A 103 -5.12 28.88 -7.50
N GLY A 104 -4.70 29.60 -6.46
CA GLY A 104 -5.57 30.47 -5.65
C GLY A 104 -6.41 29.75 -4.57
N ARG A 105 -6.21 28.44 -4.38
CA ARG A 105 -6.86 27.62 -3.34
C ARG A 105 -5.82 27.12 -2.33
N THR A 106 -6.27 26.81 -1.11
CA THR A 106 -5.46 26.15 -0.09
C THR A 106 -5.67 24.63 -0.11
N TYR A 107 -4.62 23.90 0.23
CA TYR A 107 -4.58 22.44 0.33
C TYR A 107 -3.85 22.03 1.62
N PRO A 108 -4.24 20.89 2.24
CA PRO A 108 -3.63 20.44 3.48
C PRO A 108 -2.21 19.90 3.25
N ILE A 109 -1.34 20.10 4.24
CA ILE A 109 -0.01 19.48 4.30
C ILE A 109 0.28 18.96 5.70
N LEU A 110 1.16 17.97 5.79
CA LEU A 110 1.77 17.53 7.05
C LEU A 110 3.16 18.15 7.18
N LYS A 111 3.44 18.84 8.28
CA LYS A 111 4.76 19.37 8.64
C LYS A 111 5.32 18.52 9.78
N MET A 112 6.46 17.86 9.58
CA MET A 112 7.09 17.01 10.60
C MET A 112 8.60 17.22 10.64
N ALA A 113 9.24 16.97 11.79
CA ALA A 113 10.68 17.16 11.92
C ALA A 113 11.44 16.25 10.95
N TRP A 114 12.39 16.80 10.19
CA TRP A 114 13.23 15.97 9.32
C TRP A 114 14.21 15.16 10.18
N LEU A 115 14.23 13.84 9.99
CA LEU A 115 15.16 12.96 10.68
C LEU A 115 16.42 12.74 9.84
N GLU A 116 17.59 13.03 10.42
CA GLU A 116 18.87 12.61 9.88
C GLU A 116 19.14 11.15 10.31
N GLY A 117 18.63 10.21 9.52
CA GLY A 117 18.73 8.77 9.76
C GLY A 117 19.12 7.97 8.52
N GLU A 118 19.64 6.78 8.74
CA GLU A 118 19.85 5.78 7.68
C GLU A 118 18.53 5.05 7.40
N SER A 119 18.27 4.66 6.14
CA SER A 119 17.11 3.82 5.83
C SER A 119 17.27 2.46 6.50
N PHE A 120 16.18 1.87 7.00
CA PHE A 120 16.24 0.57 7.65
C PHE A 120 16.81 -0.53 6.74
N LEU A 121 16.48 -0.49 5.44
CA LEU A 121 17.03 -1.42 4.44
C LEU A 121 18.56 -1.29 4.34
N SER A 122 19.08 -0.07 4.18
CA SER A 122 20.52 0.20 4.09
C SER A 122 21.25 -0.17 5.39
N TYR A 123 20.64 0.10 6.55
CA TYR A 123 21.21 -0.29 7.84
C TYR A 123 21.32 -1.82 7.95
N VAL A 124 20.28 -2.58 7.55
CA VAL A 124 20.34 -4.05 7.55
C VAL A 124 21.40 -4.57 6.59
N GLU A 125 21.42 -4.09 5.34
CA GLU A 125 22.38 -4.48 4.32
C GLU A 125 23.84 -4.22 4.76
N ARG A 126 24.12 -3.04 5.32
CA ARG A 126 25.44 -2.67 5.83
C ARG A 126 25.90 -3.50 7.03
N ASN A 127 24.97 -4.14 7.76
CA ASN A 127 25.26 -4.94 8.94
C ASN A 127 25.02 -6.45 8.76
N LEU A 128 24.85 -6.96 7.52
CA LEU A 128 24.69 -8.39 7.22
C LEU A 128 25.76 -9.26 7.89
N HIS A 129 27.03 -8.86 7.83
CA HIS A 129 28.14 -9.60 8.44
C HIS A 129 28.37 -9.27 9.94
N ALA A 130 27.43 -8.58 10.59
CA ALA A 130 27.49 -8.19 12.00
C ALA A 130 26.30 -8.78 12.80
N PRO A 131 26.27 -10.10 13.04
CA PRO A 131 25.09 -10.81 13.55
C PRO A 131 24.59 -10.29 14.90
N ALA A 132 25.49 -9.86 15.78
CA ALA A 132 25.14 -9.24 17.06
C ALA A 132 24.33 -7.94 16.89
N ARG A 133 24.60 -7.14 15.85
CA ARG A 133 23.84 -5.91 15.57
C ARG A 133 22.46 -6.20 14.97
N LEU A 134 22.33 -7.25 14.16
CA LEU A 134 21.03 -7.67 13.63
C LEU A 134 20.14 -8.28 14.73
N LEU A 135 20.72 -9.01 15.69
CA LEU A 135 20.00 -9.49 16.87
C LEU A 135 19.60 -8.36 17.83
N ASP A 136 20.47 -7.39 18.07
CA ASP A 136 20.13 -6.18 18.82
C ASP A 136 18.99 -5.40 18.15
N LEU A 137 19.06 -5.21 16.82
CA LEU A 137 18.00 -4.58 16.05
C LEU A 137 16.67 -5.38 16.10
N ALA A 138 16.74 -6.72 16.11
CA ALA A 138 15.56 -7.58 16.26
C ALA A 138 14.94 -7.46 17.66
N GLN A 139 15.76 -7.31 18.70
CA GLN A 139 15.29 -7.06 20.07
C GLN A 139 14.65 -5.67 20.19
N GLN A 140 15.31 -4.62 19.68
CA GLN A 140 14.73 -3.26 19.61
C GLN A 140 13.39 -3.24 18.83
N TRP A 141 13.27 -4.06 17.79
CA TRP A 141 12.04 -4.21 17.00
C TRP A 141 10.88 -4.83 17.80
N VAL A 142 11.16 -5.89 18.58
CA VAL A 142 10.18 -6.51 19.48
C VAL A 142 9.74 -5.53 20.57
N GLU A 143 10.68 -4.82 21.20
CA GLU A 143 10.40 -3.81 22.23
C GLU A 143 9.55 -2.66 21.67
N MET A 144 9.85 -2.20 20.45
CA MET A 144 9.07 -1.19 19.74
C MET A 144 7.62 -1.65 19.51
N ALA A 145 7.44 -2.84 18.92
CA ALA A 145 6.12 -3.38 18.61
C ALA A 145 5.26 -3.56 19.89
N GLN A 146 5.86 -4.08 20.96
CA GLN A 146 5.20 -4.21 22.26
C GLN A 146 4.82 -2.85 22.85
N THR A 147 5.70 -1.86 22.80
CA THR A 147 5.43 -0.52 23.35
C THR A 147 4.31 0.19 22.61
N ILE A 148 4.29 0.09 21.27
CA ILE A 148 3.25 0.69 20.42
C ILE A 148 1.90 -0.03 20.61
N GLY A 149 1.88 -1.36 20.66
CA GLY A 149 0.68 -2.15 20.95
C GLY A 149 0.11 -1.90 22.36
N GLN A 150 0.96 -1.76 23.38
CA GLN A 150 0.55 -1.38 24.75
C GLN A 150 -0.06 0.02 24.82
N ALA A 151 0.33 0.93 23.91
CA ALA A 151 -0.29 2.25 23.76
C ALA A 151 -1.62 2.21 22.98
N GLY A 152 -2.09 1.04 22.53
CA GLY A 152 -3.31 0.87 21.73
C GLY A 152 -3.18 1.39 20.30
N ILE A 153 -1.95 1.44 19.77
CA ILE A 153 -1.64 1.96 18.44
C ILE A 153 -1.28 0.80 17.52
N ALA A 154 -1.68 0.88 16.24
CA ALA A 154 -1.03 0.16 15.15
C ALA A 154 -0.67 1.19 14.06
N HIS A 155 0.53 1.10 13.49
CA HIS A 155 0.99 1.91 12.38
C HIS A 155 0.27 1.59 11.06
N GLY A 156 -0.19 0.35 10.88
CA GLY A 156 -1.01 -0.09 9.73
C GLY A 156 -0.20 -0.44 8.47
N ASP A 157 0.98 0.17 8.29
CA ASP A 157 1.95 -0.15 7.24
C ASP A 157 3.40 -0.24 7.77
N LEU A 158 3.66 -1.16 8.71
CA LEU A 158 5.04 -1.48 9.08
C LEU A 158 5.78 -2.19 7.94
N GLN A 159 6.72 -1.48 7.33
CA GLN A 159 7.59 -1.97 6.28
C GLN A 159 8.93 -1.22 6.27
N HIS A 160 9.95 -1.80 5.63
CA HIS A 160 11.30 -1.22 5.51
C HIS A 160 11.36 0.25 5.04
N GLY A 161 10.43 0.73 4.21
CA GLY A 161 10.38 2.12 3.75
C GLY A 161 9.91 3.12 4.81
N ASN A 162 9.16 2.66 5.80
CA ASN A 162 8.54 3.47 6.87
C ASN A 162 9.35 3.46 8.17
N ILE A 163 10.58 2.92 8.13
CA ILE A 163 11.47 2.76 9.29
C ILE A 163 12.81 3.43 8.98
N LEU A 164 13.26 4.29 9.89
CA LEU A 164 14.59 4.91 9.88
C LEU A 164 15.39 4.47 11.10
N VAL A 165 16.70 4.39 10.95
CA VAL A 165 17.64 4.19 12.07
C VAL A 165 18.38 5.49 12.33
N VAL A 166 18.03 6.14 13.45
CA VAL A 166 18.62 7.42 13.89
C VAL A 166 19.42 7.16 15.15
N ASN A 167 20.73 7.44 15.13
CA ASN A 167 21.64 7.21 16.27
C ASN A 167 21.55 5.78 16.86
N GLY A 168 21.34 4.78 16.01
CA GLY A 168 21.20 3.37 16.42
C GLY A 168 19.84 2.98 17.00
N ARG A 169 18.83 3.86 16.94
CA ARG A 169 17.45 3.61 17.40
C ARG A 169 16.45 3.66 16.25
N LEU A 170 15.41 2.85 16.37
CA LEU A 170 14.27 2.83 15.43
C LEU A 170 13.42 4.10 15.53
N ARG A 171 13.02 4.64 14.38
CA ARG A 171 12.05 5.73 14.24
C ARG A 171 11.07 5.39 13.12
N LEU A 172 9.79 5.59 13.36
CA LEU A 172 8.71 5.29 12.42
C LEU A 172 8.23 6.58 11.73
N ILE A 173 7.94 6.47 10.44
CA ILE A 173 7.44 7.55 9.58
C ILE A 173 6.27 7.05 8.73
N ASP A 174 5.49 7.99 8.19
CA ASP A 174 4.28 7.75 7.38
C ASP A 174 3.09 7.19 8.17
N TYR A 175 2.23 8.09 8.65
CA TYR A 175 1.15 7.77 9.59
C TYR A 175 -0.23 7.66 8.90
N ASP A 176 -0.28 7.58 7.57
CA ASP A 176 -1.55 7.53 6.81
C ASP A 176 -2.40 6.29 7.16
N GLY A 177 -1.76 5.12 7.34
CA GLY A 177 -2.39 3.87 7.78
C GLY A 177 -2.65 3.72 9.29
N MET A 178 -2.31 4.71 10.13
CA MET A 178 -2.26 4.52 11.58
C MET A 178 -3.65 4.38 12.23
N TYR A 179 -3.80 3.34 13.06
CA TYR A 179 -4.89 3.13 14.02
C TYR A 179 -4.53 3.71 15.38
N VAL A 180 -5.49 4.41 15.97
CA VAL A 180 -5.53 4.79 17.40
C VAL A 180 -6.96 4.57 17.91
N PRO A 181 -7.21 4.41 19.22
CA PRO A 181 -8.54 4.03 19.73
C PRO A 181 -9.67 5.00 19.37
N ALA A 182 -9.36 6.27 19.10
CA ALA A 182 -10.32 7.27 18.63
C ALA A 182 -10.79 7.07 17.17
N LEU A 183 -10.19 6.13 16.43
CA LEU A 183 -10.53 5.76 15.05
C LEU A 183 -11.22 4.38 14.97
N ASP A 184 -11.59 3.80 16.11
CA ASP A 184 -12.25 2.49 16.15
C ASP A 184 -13.55 2.47 15.33
N GLY A 185 -13.78 1.37 14.62
CA GLY A 185 -14.91 1.23 13.68
C GLY A 185 -14.77 1.97 12.35
N ARG A 186 -13.67 2.70 12.09
CA ARG A 186 -13.35 3.20 10.74
C ARG A 186 -12.69 2.10 9.88
N ARG A 187 -12.53 2.35 8.58
CA ARG A 187 -11.72 1.52 7.67
C ARG A 187 -10.31 2.12 7.53
N SER A 188 -9.34 1.30 7.14
CA SER A 188 -8.02 1.78 6.75
C SER A 188 -8.07 2.51 5.39
N HIS A 189 -7.19 3.49 5.18
CA HIS A 189 -7.00 4.10 3.86
C HIS A 189 -6.06 3.30 2.96
N GLU A 190 -5.24 2.44 3.56
CA GLU A 190 -4.32 1.57 2.86
C GLU A 190 -4.25 0.17 3.50
N VAL A 191 -4.03 -0.85 2.67
CA VAL A 191 -3.77 -2.21 3.13
C VAL A 191 -2.31 -2.39 3.57
N GLY A 192 -1.44 -1.45 3.19
CA GLY A 192 0.00 -1.50 3.40
C GLY A 192 0.74 -2.34 2.35
N HIS A 193 2.05 -2.50 2.54
CA HIS A 193 2.96 -3.05 1.55
C HIS A 193 2.87 -4.58 1.43
N ARG A 194 2.54 -5.08 0.24
CA ARG A 194 2.29 -6.51 -0.08
C ARG A 194 3.33 -7.52 0.42
N ASN A 195 4.60 -7.13 0.55
CA ASN A 195 5.71 -7.98 1.03
C ASN A 195 5.80 -8.08 2.57
N TYR A 196 4.96 -7.33 3.30
CA TYR A 196 4.90 -7.33 4.76
C TYR A 196 3.50 -7.62 5.31
N GLN A 197 2.46 -7.56 4.47
CA GLN A 197 1.06 -7.69 4.89
C GLN A 197 0.49 -9.08 4.64
N HIS A 198 -0.44 -9.50 5.50
CA HIS A 198 -1.07 -10.83 5.39
C HIS A 198 -1.96 -10.91 4.15
N PRO A 199 -1.94 -11.99 3.33
CA PRO A 199 -2.71 -12.05 2.09
C PRO A 199 -4.23 -11.92 2.22
N ALA A 200 -4.79 -12.18 3.41
CA ALA A 200 -6.21 -12.03 3.70
C ALA A 200 -6.60 -10.66 4.30
N ARG A 201 -5.65 -9.75 4.52
CA ARG A 201 -5.91 -8.40 5.06
C ARG A 201 -6.65 -7.56 4.01
N THR A 202 -7.77 -6.94 4.41
CA THR A 202 -8.50 -5.93 3.61
C THR A 202 -8.38 -4.56 4.28
N GLU A 203 -9.10 -3.54 3.77
CA GLU A 203 -9.22 -2.26 4.49
C GLU A 203 -10.07 -2.36 5.77
N ASP A 204 -10.82 -3.44 5.96
CA ASP A 204 -11.68 -3.69 7.13
C ASP A 204 -10.88 -4.22 8.34
N ALA A 205 -9.70 -4.79 8.10
CA ALA A 205 -8.75 -5.22 9.12
C ALA A 205 -7.97 -4.03 9.70
N PHE A 206 -8.70 -3.11 10.34
CA PHE A 206 -8.19 -1.86 10.93
C PHE A 206 -8.45 -1.83 12.45
N GLY A 207 -7.42 -2.18 13.22
CA GLY A 207 -7.48 -2.35 14.67
C GLY A 207 -6.09 -2.44 15.31
N PRO A 208 -5.99 -2.72 16.62
CA PRO A 208 -4.70 -2.86 17.30
C PRO A 208 -3.87 -4.05 16.76
N GLU A 209 -4.52 -5.11 16.27
CA GLU A 209 -3.86 -6.32 15.76
C GLU A 209 -3.25 -6.14 14.35
N THR A 210 -3.54 -5.04 13.65
CA THR A 210 -3.25 -4.85 12.20
C THR A 210 -1.77 -5.05 11.85
N ASP A 211 -0.84 -4.74 12.75
CA ASP A 211 0.61 -4.84 12.54
C ASP A 211 1.24 -6.17 12.99
N HIS A 212 0.47 -7.10 13.55
CA HIS A 212 1.06 -8.31 14.13
C HIS A 212 1.80 -9.14 13.08
N PHE A 213 1.21 -9.33 11.90
CA PHE A 213 1.86 -10.08 10.83
C PHE A 213 3.15 -9.42 10.30
N SER A 214 3.10 -8.12 9.97
CA SER A 214 4.25 -7.36 9.47
C SER A 214 5.41 -7.32 10.47
N THR A 215 5.08 -7.22 11.76
CA THR A 215 6.03 -7.33 12.87
C THR A 215 6.75 -8.68 12.88
N TRP A 216 6.03 -9.79 12.72
CA TRP A 216 6.61 -11.13 12.62
C TRP A 216 7.50 -11.30 11.38
N ILE A 217 7.10 -10.76 10.22
CA ILE A 217 7.90 -10.81 8.98
C ILE A 217 9.24 -10.07 9.13
N ILE A 218 9.23 -8.87 9.70
CA ILE A 218 10.45 -8.07 9.90
C ILE A 218 11.37 -8.75 10.92
N TYR A 219 10.84 -9.19 12.07
CA TYR A 219 11.61 -9.93 13.07
C TYR A 219 12.24 -11.21 12.48
N SER A 220 11.45 -12.02 11.77
CA SER A 220 11.93 -13.25 11.13
C SER A 220 13.06 -12.97 10.14
N SER A 221 12.96 -11.87 9.39
CA SER A 221 14.01 -11.45 8.44
C SER A 221 15.31 -11.09 9.15
N LEU A 222 15.25 -10.32 10.24
CA LEU A 222 16.43 -9.93 11.01
C LEU A 222 17.12 -11.14 11.67
N VAL A 223 16.34 -12.04 12.28
CA VAL A 223 16.88 -13.25 12.90
C VAL A 223 17.51 -14.18 11.85
N ALA A 224 16.85 -14.37 10.70
CA ALA A 224 17.38 -15.14 9.58
C ALA A 224 18.72 -14.58 9.07
N LEU A 225 18.79 -13.29 8.78
CA LEU A 225 20.03 -12.62 8.33
C LEU A 225 21.14 -12.64 9.39
N SER A 226 20.78 -12.64 10.69
CA SER A 226 21.75 -12.78 11.78
C SER A 226 22.34 -14.19 11.92
N ALA A 227 21.64 -15.20 11.42
CA ALA A 227 22.06 -16.60 11.48
C ALA A 227 22.77 -17.03 10.18
N ASP A 228 22.27 -16.60 9.03
CA ASP A 228 22.89 -16.81 7.72
C ASP A 228 22.73 -15.55 6.81
N PRO A 229 23.79 -14.74 6.65
CA PRO A 229 23.75 -13.57 5.78
C PRO A 229 23.74 -13.93 4.28
N ALA A 230 24.05 -15.18 3.89
CA ALA A 230 23.96 -15.60 2.48
C ALA A 230 22.51 -15.61 1.98
N LEU A 231 21.53 -15.73 2.88
CA LEU A 231 20.10 -15.63 2.57
C LEU A 231 19.74 -14.30 1.86
N TRP A 232 20.46 -13.20 2.14
CA TRP A 232 20.28 -11.93 1.43
C TRP A 232 20.50 -12.08 -0.08
N GLN A 233 21.58 -12.77 -0.49
CA GLN A 233 21.86 -13.00 -1.91
C GLN A 233 21.01 -14.12 -2.50
N VAL A 234 20.79 -15.21 -1.75
CA VAL A 234 20.04 -16.39 -2.23
C VAL A 234 18.56 -16.09 -2.46
N LEU A 235 17.95 -15.23 -1.63
CA LEU A 235 16.53 -14.87 -1.72
C LEU A 235 16.28 -13.55 -2.47
N ASN A 236 17.33 -12.91 -2.99
CA ASN A 236 17.30 -11.55 -3.55
C ASN A 236 16.65 -10.55 -2.56
N GLY A 237 17.20 -10.48 -1.35
CA GLY A 237 16.88 -9.44 -0.36
C GLY A 237 17.26 -8.04 -0.87
N GLY A 238 16.55 -7.03 -0.39
CA GLY A 238 16.43 -5.76 -1.10
C GLY A 238 15.24 -5.76 -2.08
N ASP A 239 15.14 -4.71 -2.89
CA ASP A 239 14.07 -4.52 -3.90
C ASP A 239 12.65 -4.75 -3.32
N GLU A 240 12.15 -3.74 -2.61
CA GLU A 240 10.85 -3.72 -1.91
C GLU A 240 10.69 -4.75 -0.75
N CYS A 241 11.74 -5.47 -0.32
CA CYS A 241 11.66 -6.42 0.79
C CYS A 241 12.98 -6.60 1.58
N LEU A 242 12.90 -7.26 2.74
CA LEU A 242 14.08 -7.77 3.47
C LEU A 242 14.47 -9.16 3.00
N LEU A 243 13.59 -10.16 3.20
CA LEU A 243 13.77 -11.55 2.77
C LEU A 243 12.52 -12.16 2.13
N PHE A 244 11.33 -11.81 2.62
CA PHE A 244 10.07 -12.41 2.17
C PHE A 244 9.36 -11.53 1.15
N ARG A 245 8.74 -12.17 0.15
CA ARG A 245 7.93 -11.51 -0.88
C ARG A 245 6.48 -11.98 -0.80
N HIS A 246 5.56 -11.21 -1.37
CA HIS A 246 4.13 -11.52 -1.36
C HIS A 246 3.79 -12.95 -1.84
N GLU A 247 4.54 -13.46 -2.82
CA GLU A 247 4.40 -14.82 -3.36
C GLU A 247 4.68 -15.92 -2.32
N ASP A 248 5.57 -15.67 -1.35
CA ASP A 248 5.86 -16.61 -0.26
C ASP A 248 4.63 -16.83 0.63
N PHE A 249 3.84 -15.78 0.84
CA PHE A 249 2.63 -15.81 1.65
C PHE A 249 1.43 -16.37 0.89
N LEU A 250 1.31 -16.07 -0.41
CA LEU A 250 0.26 -16.64 -1.27
C LEU A 250 0.45 -18.14 -1.52
N ARG A 251 1.69 -18.64 -1.51
CA ARG A 251 2.03 -20.03 -1.82
C ARG A 251 3.11 -20.57 -0.88
N PRO A 252 2.84 -20.72 0.43
CA PRO A 252 3.86 -21.08 1.41
C PRO A 252 4.43 -22.48 1.22
N GLY A 253 3.73 -23.39 0.54
CA GLY A 253 4.30 -24.69 0.12
C GLY A 253 5.31 -24.60 -1.04
N ARG A 254 5.36 -23.47 -1.75
CA ARG A 254 6.30 -23.19 -2.86
C ARG A 254 7.31 -22.08 -2.55
N SER A 255 7.12 -21.32 -1.48
CA SER A 255 8.07 -20.32 -0.96
C SER A 255 9.51 -20.84 -0.93
N ALA A 256 10.44 -20.04 -1.46
CA ALA A 256 11.87 -20.31 -1.33
C ALA A 256 12.40 -19.88 0.04
N ALA A 257 11.92 -18.74 0.55
CA ALA A 257 12.30 -18.22 1.86
C ALA A 257 11.94 -19.18 3.00
N LEU A 258 10.69 -19.67 3.06
CA LEU A 258 10.27 -20.62 4.10
C LEU A 258 11.07 -21.94 4.03
N ARG A 259 11.32 -22.48 2.82
CA ARG A 259 12.16 -23.69 2.66
C ARG A 259 13.61 -23.47 3.12
N ALA A 260 14.17 -22.29 2.87
CA ALA A 260 15.53 -21.97 3.32
C ALA A 260 15.62 -21.94 4.85
N LEU A 261 14.59 -21.43 5.53
CA LEU A 261 14.49 -21.48 6.99
C LEU A 261 14.28 -22.91 7.52
N GLU A 262 13.43 -23.72 6.88
CA GLU A 262 13.18 -25.14 7.23
C GLU A 262 14.41 -26.03 7.08
N GLN A 263 15.26 -25.73 6.09
CA GLN A 263 16.47 -26.49 5.79
C GLN A 263 17.71 -25.97 6.51
N SER A 264 17.57 -24.90 7.31
CA SER A 264 18.68 -24.34 8.07
C SER A 264 19.11 -25.27 9.22
N PRO A 265 20.42 -25.40 9.49
CA PRO A 265 20.91 -26.09 10.69
C PRO A 265 20.60 -25.32 11.99
N ASP A 266 20.19 -24.05 11.92
CA ASP A 266 19.82 -23.27 13.11
C ASP A 266 18.36 -23.54 13.53
N ALA A 267 18.21 -24.17 14.69
CA ALA A 267 16.90 -24.51 15.27
C ALA A 267 16.02 -23.28 15.62
N ARG A 268 16.52 -22.05 15.51
CA ARG A 268 15.70 -20.83 15.56
C ARG A 268 14.97 -20.60 14.24
N LEU A 269 15.63 -20.84 13.11
CA LEU A 269 15.07 -20.58 11.78
C LEU A 269 14.01 -21.62 11.41
N THR A 270 14.23 -22.89 11.74
CA THR A 270 13.21 -23.94 11.54
C THR A 270 11.93 -23.62 12.32
N ARG A 271 12.04 -23.23 13.60
CA ARG A 271 10.91 -22.77 14.41
C ARG A 271 10.25 -21.50 13.87
N LEU A 272 11.02 -20.56 13.31
CA LEU A 272 10.44 -19.39 12.64
C LEU A 272 9.61 -19.79 11.42
N ALA A 273 10.05 -20.77 10.63
CA ALA A 273 9.25 -21.28 9.51
C ALA A 273 7.92 -21.91 9.99
N ASP A 274 7.96 -22.74 11.04
CA ASP A 274 6.75 -23.33 11.65
C ASP A 274 5.79 -22.26 12.18
N VAL A 275 6.33 -21.23 12.86
CA VAL A 275 5.55 -20.06 13.32
C VAL A 275 4.92 -19.35 12.13
N LEU A 276 5.69 -18.93 11.13
CA LEU A 276 5.18 -18.21 9.96
C LEU A 276 4.11 -18.99 9.20
N ARG A 277 4.27 -20.32 9.06
CA ARG A 277 3.22 -21.19 8.49
C ARG A 277 1.95 -21.20 9.33
N THR A 278 2.08 -21.20 10.65
CA THR A 278 0.94 -21.11 11.58
C THR A 278 0.24 -19.76 11.44
N LEU A 279 0.99 -18.65 11.38
CA LEU A 279 0.41 -17.30 11.20
C LEU A 279 -0.35 -17.17 9.88
N LEU A 280 0.19 -17.73 8.78
CA LEU A 280 -0.46 -17.74 7.45
C LEU A 280 -1.74 -18.60 7.39
N ALA A 281 -2.02 -19.41 8.42
CA ALA A 281 -3.24 -20.21 8.54
C ALA A 281 -4.31 -19.54 9.43
N LEU A 282 -3.98 -18.42 10.08
CA LEU A 282 -4.90 -17.65 10.94
C LEU A 282 -5.59 -16.54 10.14
N ALA A 283 -6.74 -16.07 10.63
CA ALA A 283 -7.28 -14.78 10.18
C ALA A 283 -6.38 -13.63 10.70
N PRO A 284 -6.27 -12.49 9.99
CA PRO A 284 -5.40 -11.38 10.40
C PRO A 284 -5.60 -10.94 11.86
N GLU A 285 -6.86 -10.93 12.32
CA GLU A 285 -7.30 -10.50 13.66
C GLU A 285 -7.02 -11.54 14.75
N GLN A 286 -6.52 -12.72 14.37
CA GLN A 286 -6.15 -13.82 15.29
C GLN A 286 -4.63 -14.00 15.41
N ILE A 287 -3.85 -13.23 14.65
CA ILE A 287 -2.39 -13.29 14.67
C ILE A 287 -1.90 -12.66 15.98
N PRO A 288 -1.17 -13.40 16.84
CA PRO A 288 -0.73 -12.87 18.12
C PRO A 288 0.37 -11.82 17.95
N ALA A 289 0.38 -10.83 18.85
CA ALA A 289 1.48 -9.90 19.04
C ALA A 289 2.81 -10.65 19.25
N ILE A 290 3.92 -10.02 18.85
CA ILE A 290 5.24 -10.60 19.09
C ILE A 290 5.67 -10.43 20.55
N ASP A 291 6.00 -11.53 21.22
CA ASP A 291 6.48 -11.55 22.60
C ASP A 291 8.01 -11.78 22.71
N GLY A 292 8.69 -11.89 21.57
CA GLY A 292 10.11 -12.27 21.46
C GLY A 292 10.36 -13.78 21.63
N GLN A 293 9.35 -14.58 21.94
CA GLN A 293 9.45 -16.03 22.05
C GLN A 293 9.12 -16.66 20.70
N LEU A 294 9.87 -17.70 20.30
CA LEU A 294 9.60 -18.47 19.07
C LEU A 294 8.45 -19.48 19.26
N THR A 295 7.38 -19.07 19.95
CA THR A 295 6.25 -19.93 20.32
C THR A 295 4.92 -19.20 20.18
N VAL A 296 4.15 -19.55 19.15
CA VAL A 296 2.74 -19.15 19.05
C VAL A 296 1.93 -19.91 20.10
N ARG A 297 1.57 -19.23 21.19
CA ARG A 297 0.52 -19.68 22.10
C ARG A 297 -0.80 -19.09 21.63
N PRO A 298 -1.77 -19.89 21.14
CA PRO A 298 -3.10 -19.37 20.84
C PRO A 298 -3.73 -18.84 22.13
N THR A 299 -4.26 -17.63 22.07
CA THR A 299 -4.96 -16.98 23.18
C THR A 299 -6.26 -17.76 23.49
N ARG A 300 -6.17 -18.61 24.53
CA ARG A 300 -7.13 -19.66 24.98
C ARG A 300 -7.22 -20.93 24.10
N PRO A 301 -6.76 -22.09 24.61
CA PRO A 301 -7.03 -23.40 24.00
C PRO A 301 -8.24 -24.13 24.63
N ARG A 302 -8.87 -25.01 23.84
CA ARG A 302 -9.68 -26.16 24.31
C ARG A 302 -8.81 -27.43 24.14
N PRO A 303 -8.80 -28.39 25.08
CA PRO A 303 -7.62 -29.24 25.28
C PRO A 303 -7.52 -30.46 24.33
N PRO A 304 -6.31 -30.82 23.86
CA PRO A 304 -5.99 -32.12 23.28
C PRO A 304 -5.29 -33.09 24.27
N ALA A 305 -5.17 -34.36 23.89
CA ALA A 305 -4.89 -35.49 24.79
C ALA A 305 -3.39 -35.75 25.12
N ALA A 306 -3.18 -36.47 26.22
CA ALA A 306 -1.93 -36.57 27.00
C ALA A 306 -0.78 -37.44 26.45
N TRP A 307 -0.70 -37.71 25.14
CA TRP A 307 0.23 -38.72 24.59
C TRP A 307 1.67 -38.24 24.32
N VAL A 308 1.92 -36.92 24.33
CA VAL A 308 3.21 -36.35 23.89
C VAL A 308 4.29 -36.33 25.00
N GLN A 309 3.92 -36.47 26.28
CA GLN A 309 4.89 -36.38 27.38
C GLN A 309 5.85 -37.57 27.51
N ASP A 310 5.50 -38.75 26.99
CA ASP A 310 6.32 -39.95 27.12
C ASP A 310 7.53 -39.98 26.17
N HIS A 311 7.51 -39.25 25.06
CA HIS A 311 8.61 -39.26 24.08
C HIS A 311 9.80 -38.37 24.45
N LEU A 312 9.65 -37.42 25.39
CA LEU A 312 10.69 -36.45 25.71
C LEU A 312 11.69 -36.92 26.79
N ARG A 313 11.46 -38.06 27.45
CA ARG A 313 12.36 -38.56 28.51
C ARG A 313 13.53 -39.41 27.99
N SER A 314 13.45 -39.94 26.77
CA SER A 314 14.49 -40.84 26.22
C SER A 314 15.64 -40.12 25.49
N ALA A 315 15.56 -38.80 25.27
CA ALA A 315 16.56 -38.05 24.52
C ALA A 315 17.60 -37.30 25.39
N ALA A 316 17.40 -37.22 26.70
CA ALA A 316 18.20 -36.36 27.60
C ALA A 316 19.42 -37.05 28.26
N ALA A 317 19.73 -38.29 27.88
CA ALA A 317 20.69 -39.15 28.60
C ALA A 317 22.09 -39.26 27.96
N ALA A 318 22.37 -38.53 26.88
CA ALA A 318 23.67 -38.59 26.19
C ALA A 318 24.13 -37.22 25.69
N VAL A 319 24.99 -36.56 26.49
CA VAL A 319 26.16 -35.73 26.12
C VAL A 319 26.66 -35.00 27.38
N THR A 320 27.73 -35.51 27.98
CA THR A 320 28.59 -34.78 28.94
C THR A 320 30.02 -35.28 28.76
N GLY A 321 30.99 -34.36 28.60
CA GLY A 321 32.42 -34.71 28.52
C GLY A 321 33.26 -33.74 27.68
N ALA A 322 33.91 -32.77 28.33
CA ALA A 322 35.07 -32.02 27.81
C ALA A 322 36.38 -32.66 28.37
N PRO A 323 37.63 -32.30 27.95
CA PRO A 323 38.23 -30.97 28.26
C PRO A 323 39.29 -30.43 27.25
N ALA A 324 40.10 -29.45 27.67
CA ALA A 324 40.89 -28.50 26.87
C ALA A 324 42.43 -28.73 26.81
N ALA A 325 43.14 -27.95 25.97
CA ALA A 325 44.55 -27.52 26.13
C ALA A 325 44.95 -26.34 25.19
N ALA A 326 46.00 -25.57 25.57
CA ALA A 326 46.68 -24.47 24.82
C ALA A 326 48.17 -24.41 25.31
N PRO A 327 49.04 -23.37 25.12
CA PRO A 327 49.19 -22.27 24.12
C PRO A 327 50.66 -22.08 23.59
N VAL A 328 50.96 -21.15 22.64
CA VAL A 328 52.31 -20.52 22.39
C VAL A 328 52.17 -19.09 21.79
N ALA A 329 53.18 -18.19 21.92
CA ALA A 329 53.22 -16.77 21.49
C ALA A 329 54.05 -16.53 20.17
N ALA A 330 54.40 -15.33 19.64
CA ALA A 330 54.48 -13.95 20.17
C ALA A 330 54.48 -12.79 19.10
N THR A 331 54.85 -11.58 19.52
CA THR A 331 54.86 -10.21 18.89
C THR A 331 56.19 -9.80 18.18
N PRO A 332 56.44 -8.54 17.68
CA PRO A 332 55.62 -7.32 17.42
C PRO A 332 55.91 -6.53 16.08
N SER A 333 55.36 -5.30 15.95
CA SER A 333 55.86 -4.10 15.19
C SER A 333 55.32 -3.88 13.76
N ALA A 334 55.13 -2.65 13.21
CA ALA A 334 54.94 -1.30 13.77
C ALA A 334 54.41 -0.36 12.64
N THR A 335 53.75 0.76 12.98
CA THR A 335 53.26 1.78 12.02
C THR A 335 54.08 3.07 12.13
N PRO A 336 54.22 3.86 11.05
CA PRO A 336 54.20 5.31 11.23
C PRO A 336 53.40 6.08 10.15
N SER A 337 52.78 7.17 10.61
CA SER A 337 52.04 8.18 9.84
C SER A 337 52.94 9.36 9.40
N PRO A 338 52.52 10.21 8.44
CA PRO A 338 53.40 11.21 7.82
C PRO A 338 53.46 12.55 8.59
N GLN A 339 54.67 13.02 8.92
CA GLN A 339 54.92 14.33 9.54
C GLN A 339 55.82 15.27 8.70
N TRP A 340 56.02 14.98 7.41
CA TRP A 340 57.01 15.68 6.56
C TRP A 340 56.50 16.94 5.84
N ILE A 341 55.23 17.33 6.04
CA ILE A 341 54.56 18.36 5.23
C ILE A 341 54.63 19.77 5.85
N GLU A 342 54.88 19.89 7.16
CA GLU A 342 54.89 21.20 7.85
C GLU A 342 56.22 21.97 7.74
N ASP A 343 57.34 21.27 7.49
CA ASP A 343 58.68 21.88 7.39
C ASP A 343 58.91 22.74 6.13
N PHE A 344 58.05 22.65 5.11
CA PHE A 344 58.35 23.20 3.78
C PHE A 344 57.78 24.61 3.49
N ILE A 345 56.99 25.19 4.40
CA ILE A 345 56.23 26.44 4.12
C ILE A 345 56.72 27.65 4.95
N GLY A 346 57.47 27.45 6.03
CA GLY A 346 57.96 28.54 6.91
C GLY A 346 59.41 28.96 6.67
N GLY A 347 59.69 29.96 5.82
CA GLY A 347 61.10 30.35 5.57
C GLY A 347 61.39 31.63 4.76
N GLY A 348 60.45 32.58 4.65
CA GLY A 348 60.63 33.77 3.80
C GLY A 348 61.47 34.90 4.42
N GLN A 349 62.80 34.78 4.50
CA GLN A 349 63.67 35.92 4.86
C GLN A 349 64.09 36.75 3.64
N ARG A 350 63.70 38.04 3.64
CA ARG A 350 64.15 39.05 2.68
C ARG A 350 65.54 39.56 3.04
N THR A 351 66.60 39.02 2.43
CA THR A 351 67.93 39.65 2.46
C THR A 351 68.04 40.72 1.39
N GLY A 352 68.32 41.97 1.78
CA GLY A 352 68.51 43.09 0.87
C GLY A 352 69.70 42.87 -0.09
N LEU A 353 69.58 43.38 -1.31
CA LEU A 353 70.64 43.33 -2.32
C LEU A 353 71.84 44.18 -1.88
N PRO A 354 73.04 43.60 -1.69
CA PRO A 354 74.25 44.40 -1.50
C PRO A 354 74.61 45.11 -2.81
N ALA A 355 74.97 46.39 -2.73
CA ALA A 355 75.46 47.14 -3.87
C ALA A 355 76.75 46.49 -4.45
N PRO A 356 76.96 46.49 -5.78
CA PRO A 356 78.07 45.78 -6.40
C PRO A 356 79.41 46.49 -6.15
N ALA A 357 80.03 46.23 -5.00
CA ALA A 357 81.39 46.62 -4.63
C ALA A 357 82.45 45.82 -5.41
N GLY A 358 82.41 45.90 -6.75
CA GLY A 358 83.33 45.23 -7.66
C GLY A 358 84.47 46.14 -8.08
N SER A 359 85.52 46.28 -7.26
CA SER A 359 86.71 47.02 -7.67
C SER A 359 87.42 46.33 -8.84
N VAL A 360 87.38 46.92 -10.04
CA VAL A 360 88.06 46.43 -11.26
C VAL A 360 89.58 46.66 -11.24
N ALA A 361 90.15 47.03 -10.09
CA ALA A 361 91.56 47.40 -9.95
C ALA A 361 92.51 46.27 -10.34
N ARG A 362 92.21 45.02 -9.94
CA ARG A 362 93.06 43.85 -10.27
C ARG A 362 93.03 43.54 -11.76
N GLU A 363 91.86 43.67 -12.40
CA GLU A 363 91.67 43.51 -13.84
C GLU A 363 92.45 44.59 -14.62
N ARG A 364 92.39 45.85 -14.17
CA ARG A 364 93.15 46.97 -14.76
C ARG A 364 94.66 46.80 -14.60
N VAL A 365 95.12 46.27 -13.46
CA VAL A 365 96.56 45.99 -13.23
C VAL A 365 97.05 44.84 -14.12
N VAL A 366 96.31 43.72 -14.22
CA VAL A 366 96.71 42.59 -15.08
C VAL A 366 96.70 42.98 -16.56
N ALA A 367 95.68 43.71 -17.01
CA ALA A 367 95.62 44.23 -18.37
C ALA A 367 96.74 45.25 -18.63
N GLY A 368 96.96 46.21 -17.73
CA GLY A 368 98.01 47.23 -17.85
C GLY A 368 99.42 46.65 -17.89
N LEU A 369 99.73 45.68 -17.01
CA LEU A 369 101.00 44.96 -17.05
C LEU A 369 101.18 44.16 -18.36
N SER A 370 100.10 43.56 -18.87
CA SER A 370 100.13 42.88 -20.17
C SER A 370 100.40 43.85 -21.33
N THR A 371 99.81 45.05 -21.29
CA THR A 371 100.05 46.12 -22.28
C THR A 371 101.46 46.66 -22.20
N ILE A 372 102.00 46.89 -20.99
CA ILE A 372 103.40 47.32 -20.79
C ILE A 372 104.36 46.26 -21.31
N PHE A 373 104.13 44.98 -20.99
CA PHE A 373 104.94 43.87 -21.45
C PHE A 373 104.88 43.70 -22.98
N ALA A 374 103.70 43.91 -23.58
CA ALA A 374 103.55 43.98 -25.03
C ALA A 374 104.38 45.12 -25.64
N ILE A 375 104.27 46.35 -25.13
CA ILE A 375 105.04 47.51 -25.62
C ILE A 375 106.54 47.27 -25.47
N ALA A 376 106.98 46.74 -24.33
CA ALA A 376 108.39 46.39 -24.10
C ALA A 376 108.88 45.32 -25.07
N ALA A 377 108.06 44.30 -25.38
CA ALA A 377 108.40 43.29 -26.38
C ALA A 377 108.50 43.86 -27.79
N TRP A 378 107.60 44.78 -28.18
CA TRP A 378 107.73 45.50 -29.45
C TRP A 378 109.03 46.32 -29.51
N ILE A 379 109.38 47.06 -28.45
CA ILE A 379 110.63 47.86 -28.42
C ILE A 379 111.89 46.97 -28.43
N LEU A 380 111.92 45.89 -27.64
CA LEU A 380 113.10 45.03 -27.51
C LEU A 380 113.33 44.12 -28.72
N LEU A 381 112.26 43.66 -29.37
CA LEU A 381 112.37 42.76 -30.54
C LEU A 381 112.60 43.52 -31.85
N ASP A 382 112.25 44.81 -31.94
CA ASP A 382 112.52 45.67 -33.11
C ASP A 382 114.00 46.13 -33.19
N ILE A 383 114.75 46.04 -32.08
CA ILE A 383 116.21 46.28 -32.02
C ILE A 383 117.01 45.03 -32.47
N GLY A 384 116.40 43.84 -32.46
CA GLY A 384 117.00 42.59 -32.90
C GLY A 384 116.53 42.17 -34.30
N ALA A 385 117.30 41.33 -35.00
CA ALA A 385 117.00 40.88 -36.37
C ALA A 385 115.84 39.86 -36.47
N VAL A 386 114.81 39.97 -35.62
CA VAL A 386 113.64 39.08 -35.56
C VAL A 386 112.40 39.91 -35.87
N GLY A 387 112.00 39.93 -37.14
CA GLY A 387 110.98 40.84 -37.65
C GLY A 387 109.60 40.76 -36.97
N LEU A 388 108.76 41.75 -37.29
CA LEU A 388 107.51 42.17 -36.61
C LEU A 388 106.48 41.06 -36.25
N ALA A 389 106.60 39.86 -36.81
CA ALA A 389 105.73 38.71 -36.51
C ALA A 389 105.86 38.21 -35.05
N ALA A 390 107.08 38.23 -34.47
CA ALA A 390 107.32 37.75 -33.11
C ALA A 390 106.59 38.57 -32.02
N PRO A 391 106.74 39.92 -31.95
CA PRO A 391 105.99 40.71 -30.98
C PRO A 391 104.46 40.69 -31.26
N ALA A 392 104.04 40.60 -32.52
CA ALA A 392 102.63 40.48 -32.89
C ALA A 392 101.95 39.21 -32.32
N LEU A 393 102.59 38.04 -32.45
CA LEU A 393 102.10 36.79 -31.86
C LEU A 393 102.06 36.85 -30.33
N LEU A 394 103.05 37.48 -29.71
CA LEU A 394 103.07 37.69 -28.26
C LEU A 394 101.89 38.56 -27.79
N THR A 395 101.57 39.65 -28.50
CA THR A 395 100.37 40.46 -28.21
C THR A 395 99.07 39.68 -28.35
N ALA A 396 98.94 38.85 -29.39
CA ALA A 396 97.74 38.02 -29.58
C ALA A 396 97.56 37.01 -28.44
N ALA A 397 98.65 36.37 -27.99
CA ALA A 397 98.65 35.46 -26.85
C ALA A 397 98.26 36.17 -25.54
N LEU A 398 98.77 37.38 -25.30
CA LEU A 398 98.43 38.19 -24.11
C LEU A 398 96.96 38.64 -24.12
N VAL A 399 96.41 39.00 -25.27
CA VAL A 399 94.98 39.35 -25.40
C VAL A 399 94.10 38.13 -25.16
N ALA A 400 94.42 36.97 -25.76
CA ALA A 400 93.70 35.72 -25.54
C ALA A 400 93.77 35.28 -24.05
N GLY A 401 94.94 35.40 -23.41
CA GLY A 401 95.13 35.11 -21.99
C GLY A 401 94.29 36.03 -21.09
N ASN A 402 94.26 37.34 -21.37
CA ASN A 402 93.43 38.30 -20.63
C ASN A 402 91.92 38.05 -20.82
N LEU A 403 91.47 37.74 -22.04
CA LEU A 403 90.09 37.35 -22.30
C LEU A 403 89.72 36.06 -21.55
N GLY A 404 90.62 35.07 -21.52
CA GLY A 404 90.47 33.84 -20.75
C GLY A 404 90.35 34.11 -19.24
N TYR A 405 91.23 34.94 -18.68
CA TYR A 405 91.22 35.35 -17.27
C TYR A 405 89.91 36.08 -16.89
N LEU A 406 89.46 37.02 -17.73
CA LEU A 406 88.20 37.73 -17.52
C LEU A 406 86.99 36.80 -17.61
N ALA A 407 86.99 35.86 -18.56
CA ALA A 407 85.92 34.87 -18.72
C ALA A 407 85.85 33.88 -17.56
N ASP A 408 86.99 33.38 -17.07
CA ASP A 408 87.06 32.53 -15.88
C ASP A 408 86.59 33.28 -14.63
N ARG A 409 87.08 34.50 -14.39
CA ARG A 409 86.68 35.32 -13.24
C ARG A 409 85.19 35.69 -13.29
N TYR A 410 84.63 35.97 -14.48
CA TYR A 410 83.19 36.15 -14.67
C TYR A 410 82.38 34.88 -14.34
N ARG A 411 82.87 33.69 -14.76
CA ARG A 411 82.27 32.38 -14.40
C ARG A 411 82.44 32.01 -12.93
N ARG A 412 83.39 32.63 -12.20
CA ARG A 412 83.59 32.46 -10.75
C ARG A 412 82.79 33.44 -9.89
N LYS A 413 82.26 34.54 -10.44
CA LYS A 413 81.39 35.46 -9.68
C LYS A 413 80.18 34.70 -9.10
N PRO A 414 79.86 34.87 -7.80
CA PRO A 414 78.79 34.12 -7.14
C PRO A 414 77.43 34.37 -7.81
N ASP A 415 77.13 35.61 -8.19
CA ASP A 415 75.86 35.98 -8.85
C ASP A 415 75.65 35.28 -10.20
N VAL A 416 76.74 35.08 -10.96
CA VAL A 416 76.69 34.42 -12.27
C VAL A 416 76.49 32.92 -12.11
N ARG A 417 77.10 32.31 -11.08
CA ARG A 417 76.86 30.91 -10.70
C ARG A 417 75.44 30.69 -10.21
N ALA A 418 74.95 31.55 -9.31
CA ALA A 418 73.58 31.51 -8.81
C ALA A 418 72.55 31.65 -9.96
N ARG A 419 72.71 32.63 -10.85
CA ARG A 419 71.84 32.81 -12.03
C ARG A 419 71.87 31.59 -12.98
N ARG A 420 73.02 30.95 -13.17
CA ARG A 420 73.12 29.71 -13.97
C ARG A 420 72.42 28.54 -13.30
N ALA A 421 72.57 28.36 -11.99
CA ALA A 421 71.88 27.31 -11.23
C ALA A 421 70.35 27.48 -11.25
N VAL A 422 69.85 28.72 -11.12
CA VAL A 422 68.42 29.03 -11.25
C VAL A 422 67.89 28.71 -12.65
N ARG A 423 68.62 29.10 -13.71
CA ARG A 423 68.23 28.76 -15.10
C ARG A 423 68.22 27.25 -15.37
N ALA A 424 69.17 26.51 -14.81
CA ALA A 424 69.19 25.05 -14.92
C ALA A 424 67.96 24.42 -14.25
N ARG A 425 67.66 24.82 -13.00
CA ARG A 425 66.45 24.37 -12.29
C ARG A 425 65.15 24.71 -13.03
N LEU A 426 65.07 25.90 -13.64
CA LEU A 426 63.90 26.29 -14.45
C LEU A 426 63.73 25.37 -15.66
N ALA A 427 64.82 25.05 -16.38
CA ALA A 427 64.80 24.12 -17.49
C ALA A 427 64.48 22.67 -17.07
N ASP A 428 64.82 22.27 -15.84
CA ASP A 428 64.40 20.97 -15.27
C ASP A 428 62.89 20.95 -14.99
N VAL A 429 62.35 22.02 -14.39
CA VAL A 429 60.91 22.17 -14.13
C VAL A 429 60.10 22.22 -15.43
N GLU A 430 60.55 22.96 -16.44
CA GLU A 430 59.89 22.99 -17.77
C GLU A 430 59.87 21.61 -18.45
N ARG A 431 60.94 20.82 -18.28
CA ARG A 431 60.99 19.43 -18.78
C ARG A 431 60.05 18.52 -18.00
N GLY A 432 59.97 18.67 -16.67
CA GLY A 432 59.02 17.97 -15.82
C GLY A 432 57.57 18.26 -16.19
N LEU A 433 57.22 19.54 -16.39
CA LEU A 433 55.88 19.97 -16.81
C LEU A 433 55.48 19.33 -18.16
N LYS A 434 56.37 19.36 -19.15
CA LYS A 434 56.14 18.73 -20.46
C LYS A 434 56.04 17.20 -20.42
N ALA A 435 56.63 16.56 -19.41
CA ALA A 435 56.45 15.12 -19.18
C ALA A 435 55.09 14.82 -18.54
N ALA A 436 54.70 15.61 -17.53
CA ALA A 436 53.41 15.48 -16.84
C ALA A 436 52.22 15.73 -17.80
N ASP A 437 52.31 16.75 -18.64
CA ASP A 437 51.33 17.08 -19.69
C ASP A 437 51.08 15.89 -20.63
N ARG A 438 52.16 15.26 -21.14
CA ARG A 438 52.07 14.04 -21.97
C ARG A 438 51.45 12.85 -21.25
N THR A 439 51.67 12.69 -19.94
CA THR A 439 51.00 11.63 -19.17
C THR A 439 49.53 11.93 -18.94
N LEU A 440 49.15 13.20 -18.76
CA LEU A 440 47.76 13.63 -18.64
C LEU A 440 46.99 13.36 -19.93
N THR A 441 47.51 13.77 -21.10
CA THR A 441 46.85 13.52 -22.39
C THR A 441 46.65 12.02 -22.66
N ARG A 442 47.58 11.15 -22.24
CA ARG A 442 47.42 9.69 -22.35
C ARG A 442 46.31 9.17 -21.44
N ALA A 443 46.27 9.60 -20.18
CA ALA A 443 45.22 9.23 -19.25
C ALA A 443 43.82 9.71 -19.71
N GLU A 444 43.74 10.89 -20.33
CA GLU A 444 42.50 11.40 -20.95
C GLU A 444 42.06 10.55 -22.15
N GLN A 445 43.00 10.11 -23.00
CA GLN A 445 42.72 9.21 -24.12
C GLN A 445 42.25 7.83 -23.65
N GLU A 446 42.90 7.24 -22.63
CA GLU A 446 42.47 5.98 -22.01
C GLU A 446 41.09 6.11 -21.38
N ARG A 447 40.81 7.22 -20.67
CA ARG A 447 39.48 7.48 -20.10
C ARG A 447 38.40 7.59 -21.18
N ALA A 448 38.68 8.27 -22.29
CA ALA A 448 37.75 8.39 -23.40
C ALA A 448 37.47 7.03 -24.07
N TYR A 449 38.49 6.18 -24.21
CA TYR A 449 38.35 4.82 -24.74
C TYR A 449 37.50 3.92 -23.82
N ILE A 450 37.75 3.95 -22.51
CA ILE A 450 36.96 3.20 -21.53
C ILE A 450 35.49 3.68 -21.53
N GLN A 451 35.26 5.00 -21.61
CA GLN A 451 33.91 5.55 -21.69
C GLN A 451 33.15 5.06 -22.93
N HIS A 452 33.80 5.04 -24.10
CA HIS A 452 33.18 4.52 -25.33
C HIS A 452 32.74 3.06 -25.18
N ILE A 453 33.58 2.19 -24.59
CA ILE A 453 33.22 0.79 -24.33
C ILE A 453 32.03 0.69 -23.37
N TYR A 454 32.01 1.50 -22.33
CA TYR A 454 30.90 1.55 -21.37
C TYR A 454 29.59 1.97 -22.05
N ASP A 455 29.62 3.04 -22.84
CA ASP A 455 28.45 3.56 -23.56
C ASP A 455 27.91 2.53 -24.57
N GLU A 456 28.77 1.79 -25.28
CA GLU A 456 28.36 0.67 -26.14
C GLU A 456 27.70 -0.48 -25.37
N GLN A 457 28.21 -0.81 -24.18
CA GLN A 457 27.62 -1.84 -23.32
C GLN A 457 26.26 -1.42 -22.78
N VAL A 458 26.10 -0.18 -22.32
CA VAL A 458 24.82 0.39 -21.89
C VAL A 458 23.83 0.38 -23.07
N ALA A 459 24.22 0.89 -24.24
CA ALA A 459 23.36 0.87 -25.43
C ALA A 459 23.02 -0.55 -25.91
N ARG A 460 23.80 -1.57 -25.57
CA ARG A 460 23.47 -2.99 -25.82
C ARG A 460 22.46 -3.51 -24.78
N LEU A 461 22.64 -3.19 -23.50
CA LEU A 461 21.71 -3.53 -22.43
C LEU A 461 20.33 -2.89 -22.64
N ASP A 462 20.27 -1.61 -22.99
CA ASP A 462 19.02 -0.91 -23.28
C ASP A 462 18.23 -1.56 -24.43
N ARG A 463 18.92 -2.00 -25.50
CA ARG A 463 18.30 -2.73 -26.61
C ARG A 463 17.73 -4.09 -26.17
N VAL A 464 18.38 -4.78 -25.23
CA VAL A 464 17.85 -6.02 -24.65
C VAL A 464 16.66 -5.74 -23.73
N LEU A 465 16.76 -4.76 -22.83
CA LEU A 465 15.69 -4.36 -21.92
C LEU A 465 14.44 -3.89 -22.69
N ALA A 466 14.60 -3.08 -23.74
CA ALA A 466 13.48 -2.64 -24.59
C ALA A 466 12.79 -3.82 -25.29
N ARG A 467 13.54 -4.85 -25.70
CA ARG A 467 12.99 -6.08 -26.28
C ARG A 467 12.23 -6.90 -25.24
N VAL A 468 12.82 -7.14 -24.06
CA VAL A 468 12.18 -7.88 -22.97
C VAL A 468 10.88 -7.21 -22.54
N ARG A 469 10.89 -5.89 -22.31
CA ARG A 469 9.67 -5.11 -21.97
C ARG A 469 8.58 -5.22 -23.04
N LYS A 470 8.96 -5.25 -24.33
CA LYS A 470 8.01 -5.41 -25.43
C LYS A 470 7.39 -6.82 -25.47
N ASP A 471 8.23 -7.85 -25.28
CA ASP A 471 7.78 -9.25 -25.27
C ASP A 471 6.90 -9.54 -24.03
N GLU A 472 7.23 -8.93 -22.89
CA GLU A 472 6.47 -8.94 -21.64
C GLU A 472 5.12 -8.22 -21.77
N GLN A 473 5.08 -6.99 -22.31
CA GLN A 473 3.83 -6.28 -22.59
C GLN A 473 2.93 -7.11 -23.51
N ALA A 474 3.48 -7.68 -24.59
CA ALA A 474 2.74 -8.55 -25.49
C ALA A 474 2.26 -9.86 -24.82
N ALA A 475 2.89 -10.31 -23.74
CA ALA A 475 2.40 -11.42 -22.92
C ALA A 475 1.24 -10.98 -22.01
N TYR A 476 1.36 -9.82 -21.35
CA TYR A 476 0.28 -9.22 -20.54
C TYR A 476 -0.96 -8.94 -21.38
N ASP A 477 -0.83 -8.34 -22.56
CA ASP A 477 -1.95 -8.04 -23.46
C ASP A 477 -2.67 -9.34 -23.89
N ARG A 478 -1.91 -10.41 -24.20
CA ARG A 478 -2.48 -11.73 -24.53
C ARG A 478 -3.22 -12.34 -23.34
N LEU A 479 -2.68 -12.25 -22.13
CA LEU A 479 -3.32 -12.77 -20.92
C LEU A 479 -4.58 -11.96 -20.56
N GLY A 480 -4.52 -10.64 -20.71
CA GLY A 480 -5.65 -9.73 -20.52
C GLY A 480 -6.80 -10.03 -21.48
N ASN A 481 -6.51 -10.17 -22.78
CA ASN A 481 -7.51 -10.54 -23.79
C ASN A 481 -8.13 -11.91 -23.52
N GLN A 482 -7.34 -12.91 -23.11
CA GLN A 482 -7.87 -14.22 -22.70
C GLN A 482 -8.76 -14.15 -21.46
N ARG A 483 -8.40 -13.31 -20.47
CA ARG A 483 -9.21 -13.08 -19.28
C ARG A 483 -10.52 -12.40 -19.65
N GLN A 484 -10.49 -11.36 -20.49
CA GLN A 484 -11.69 -10.64 -20.91
C GLN A 484 -12.65 -11.57 -21.67
N ALA A 485 -12.16 -12.34 -22.65
CA ALA A 485 -12.99 -13.30 -23.39
C ALA A 485 -13.65 -14.35 -22.49
N ARG A 486 -13.00 -14.77 -21.39
CA ARG A 486 -13.61 -15.66 -20.38
C ARG A 486 -14.66 -14.94 -19.53
N LEU A 487 -14.46 -13.68 -19.16
CA LEU A 487 -15.45 -12.88 -18.44
C LEU A 487 -16.69 -12.66 -19.30
N ASP A 488 -16.52 -12.34 -20.58
CA ASP A 488 -17.61 -12.14 -21.54
C ASP A 488 -18.43 -13.42 -21.73
N ASP A 489 -17.80 -14.59 -21.88
CA ASP A 489 -18.47 -15.90 -21.94
C ASP A 489 -19.25 -16.21 -20.66
N VAL A 490 -18.66 -16.00 -19.48
CA VAL A 490 -19.35 -16.19 -18.19
C VAL A 490 -20.54 -15.23 -18.05
N GLN A 491 -20.40 -13.97 -18.50
CA GLN A 491 -21.48 -12.98 -18.44
C GLN A 491 -22.63 -13.32 -19.39
N VAL A 492 -22.34 -13.83 -20.60
CA VAL A 492 -23.36 -14.32 -21.55
C VAL A 492 -24.10 -15.54 -20.99
N ARG A 493 -23.39 -16.49 -20.36
CA ARG A 493 -24.03 -17.63 -19.67
C ARG A 493 -24.94 -17.16 -18.54
N ALA A 494 -24.44 -16.32 -17.63
CA ALA A 494 -25.21 -15.76 -16.53
C ALA A 494 -26.39 -14.87 -16.95
N GLN A 495 -26.42 -14.37 -18.20
CA GLN A 495 -27.61 -13.72 -18.77
C GLN A 495 -28.63 -14.74 -19.29
N ARG A 496 -28.18 -15.80 -19.99
CA ARG A 496 -29.06 -16.90 -20.45
C ARG A 496 -29.72 -17.63 -19.29
N ASP A 497 -28.96 -17.91 -18.23
CA ASP A 497 -29.48 -18.61 -17.04
C ASP A 497 -30.57 -17.77 -16.36
N ARG A 498 -30.35 -16.46 -16.19
CA ARG A 498 -31.38 -15.53 -15.65
C ARG A 498 -32.61 -15.40 -16.56
N GLN A 499 -32.44 -15.44 -17.88
CA GLN A 499 -33.58 -15.46 -18.81
C GLN A 499 -34.40 -16.75 -18.64
N ALA A 500 -33.74 -17.91 -18.58
CA ALA A 500 -34.39 -19.21 -18.35
C ALA A 500 -35.10 -19.27 -16.99
N GLU A 501 -34.48 -18.79 -15.90
CA GLU A 501 -35.12 -18.66 -14.59
C GLU A 501 -36.39 -17.80 -14.66
N THR A 502 -36.32 -16.64 -15.34
CA THR A 502 -37.46 -15.73 -15.49
C THR A 502 -38.61 -16.39 -16.27
N GLU A 503 -38.31 -17.14 -17.33
CA GLU A 503 -39.31 -17.91 -18.08
C GLU A 503 -39.93 -19.04 -17.25
N ILE A 504 -39.14 -19.75 -16.44
CA ILE A 504 -39.63 -20.79 -15.53
C ILE A 504 -40.57 -20.18 -14.47
N ILE A 505 -40.18 -19.07 -13.85
CA ILE A 505 -41.00 -18.35 -12.87
C ILE A 505 -42.31 -17.88 -13.52
N ALA A 506 -42.26 -17.31 -14.73
CA ALA A 506 -43.44 -16.87 -15.46
C ALA A 506 -44.40 -18.04 -15.79
N ARG A 507 -43.86 -19.21 -16.20
CA ARG A 507 -44.66 -20.43 -16.40
C ARG A 507 -45.33 -20.91 -15.11
N ILE A 508 -44.58 -20.97 -14.01
CA ILE A 508 -45.10 -21.38 -12.70
C ILE A 508 -46.22 -20.44 -12.23
N GLN A 509 -46.02 -19.12 -12.35
CA GLN A 509 -47.04 -18.13 -12.01
C GLN A 509 -48.29 -18.25 -12.88
N ALA A 510 -48.14 -18.50 -14.19
CA ALA A 510 -49.28 -18.74 -15.09
C ALA A 510 -50.05 -20.01 -14.71
N ASP A 511 -49.36 -21.08 -14.31
CA ASP A 511 -49.99 -22.32 -13.86
C ASP A 511 -50.78 -22.14 -12.55
N PHE A 512 -50.21 -21.44 -11.57
CA PHE A 512 -50.92 -21.09 -10.33
C PHE A 512 -52.15 -20.21 -10.60
N ARG A 513 -52.04 -19.19 -11.45
CA ARG A 513 -53.21 -18.36 -11.84
C ARG A 513 -54.33 -19.18 -12.47
N ARG A 514 -54.00 -20.15 -13.34
CA ARG A 514 -55.00 -21.06 -13.93
C ARG A 514 -55.67 -21.95 -12.88
N ARG A 515 -54.90 -22.51 -11.94
CA ARG A 515 -55.44 -23.34 -10.86
C ARG A 515 -56.34 -22.56 -9.91
N ILE A 516 -55.95 -21.33 -9.54
CA ILE A 516 -56.78 -20.43 -8.71
C ILE A 516 -58.10 -20.14 -9.41
N ALA A 517 -58.07 -19.69 -10.67
CA ALA A 517 -59.28 -19.41 -11.44
C ALA A 517 -60.20 -20.64 -11.58
N GLN A 518 -59.64 -21.85 -11.71
CA GLN A 518 -60.41 -23.09 -11.75
C GLN A 518 -61.08 -23.40 -10.40
N VAL A 519 -60.39 -23.19 -9.28
CA VAL A 519 -60.94 -23.37 -7.93
C VAL A 519 -62.02 -22.32 -7.64
N ASP A 520 -61.80 -21.05 -8.02
CA ASP A 520 -62.79 -19.98 -7.88
C ASP A 520 -64.06 -20.29 -8.68
N GLN A 521 -63.91 -20.83 -9.90
CA GLN A 521 -65.05 -21.27 -10.72
C GLN A 521 -65.79 -22.45 -10.07
N GLN A 522 -65.09 -23.42 -9.49
CA GLN A 522 -65.70 -24.53 -8.75
C GLN A 522 -66.43 -24.06 -7.49
N LEU A 523 -65.86 -23.10 -6.75
CA LEU A 523 -66.51 -22.52 -5.58
C LEU A 523 -67.78 -21.77 -5.97
N ALA A 524 -67.74 -20.99 -7.06
CA ALA A 524 -68.90 -20.28 -7.59
C ALA A 524 -70.03 -21.24 -8.03
N THR A 525 -69.71 -22.36 -8.69
CA THR A 525 -70.73 -23.36 -9.08
C THR A 525 -71.31 -24.09 -7.86
N LEU A 526 -70.51 -24.38 -6.84
CA LEU A 526 -70.99 -24.97 -5.58
C LEU A 526 -71.89 -24.01 -4.80
N HIS A 527 -71.51 -22.73 -4.66
CA HIS A 527 -72.36 -21.71 -4.03
C HIS A 527 -73.69 -21.52 -4.77
N GLN A 528 -73.69 -21.57 -6.10
CA GLN A 528 -74.92 -21.49 -6.90
C GLN A 528 -75.80 -22.73 -6.68
N ALA A 529 -75.23 -23.93 -6.67
CA ALA A 529 -75.95 -25.16 -6.38
C ALA A 529 -76.56 -25.17 -4.96
N GLU A 530 -75.81 -24.74 -3.94
CA GLU A 530 -76.30 -24.60 -2.55
C GLU A 530 -77.45 -23.57 -2.46
N ALA A 531 -77.37 -22.47 -3.20
CA ALA A 531 -78.43 -21.46 -3.24
C ALA A 531 -79.71 -21.99 -3.91
N ASP A 532 -79.57 -22.73 -5.01
CA ASP A 532 -80.69 -23.34 -5.72
C ASP A 532 -81.33 -24.50 -4.91
N GLU A 533 -80.53 -25.31 -4.22
CA GLU A 533 -81.01 -26.35 -3.29
C GLU A 533 -81.77 -25.73 -2.11
N ARG A 534 -81.21 -24.71 -1.45
CA ARG A 534 -81.92 -23.96 -0.39
C ARG A 534 -83.24 -23.38 -0.87
N LYS A 535 -83.29 -22.85 -2.10
CA LYS A 535 -84.51 -22.31 -2.71
C LYS A 535 -85.54 -23.42 -2.98
N HIS A 536 -85.09 -24.59 -3.42
CA HIS A 536 -85.95 -25.76 -3.63
C HIS A 536 -86.53 -26.27 -2.30
N LEU A 537 -85.69 -26.49 -1.29
CA LEU A 537 -86.09 -26.93 0.05
C LEU A 537 -87.06 -25.93 0.70
N LEU A 538 -86.79 -24.62 0.62
CA LEU A 538 -87.71 -23.60 1.11
C LEU A 538 -89.06 -23.66 0.38
N GLN A 539 -89.06 -23.82 -0.95
CA GLN A 539 -90.31 -23.92 -1.70
C GLN A 539 -91.10 -25.18 -1.36
N GLN A 540 -90.42 -26.33 -1.18
CA GLN A 540 -91.03 -27.58 -0.71
C GLN A 540 -91.61 -27.45 0.70
N ARG A 541 -90.89 -26.77 1.61
CA ARG A 541 -91.36 -26.49 2.97
C ARG A 541 -92.61 -25.61 2.97
N ARG A 542 -92.65 -24.61 2.09
CA ARG A 542 -93.81 -23.70 1.92
C ARG A 542 -95.02 -24.41 1.30
N THR A 543 -94.85 -25.22 0.26
CA THR A 543 -95.96 -26.01 -0.32
C THR A 543 -96.52 -27.02 0.69
N GLN A 544 -95.65 -27.69 1.46
CA GLN A 544 -96.08 -28.59 2.53
C GLN A 544 -96.86 -27.84 3.62
N PHE A 545 -96.38 -26.67 4.06
CA PHE A 545 -97.09 -25.84 5.03
C PHE A 545 -98.50 -25.45 4.54
N VAL A 546 -98.63 -25.02 3.28
CA VAL A 546 -99.92 -24.68 2.67
C VAL A 546 -100.84 -25.89 2.60
N ALA A 547 -100.34 -27.05 2.17
CA ALA A 547 -101.12 -28.29 2.15
C ALA A 547 -101.65 -28.68 3.54
N ASP A 548 -100.79 -28.64 4.57
CA ASP A 548 -101.18 -28.93 5.96
C ASP A 548 -102.09 -27.86 6.57
N PHE A 549 -102.01 -26.61 6.11
CA PHE A 549 -102.93 -25.54 6.49
C PHE A 549 -104.33 -25.78 5.91
N LEU A 550 -104.43 -26.03 4.60
CA LEU A 550 -105.69 -26.33 3.89
C LEU A 550 -106.34 -27.64 4.37
N LYS A 551 -105.53 -28.63 4.75
CA LYS A 551 -105.99 -29.88 5.38
C LYS A 551 -106.58 -29.63 6.78
N ARG A 552 -106.04 -28.70 7.56
CA ARG A 552 -106.54 -28.40 8.93
C ARG A 552 -107.80 -27.55 8.94
N HIS A 553 -107.99 -26.65 7.98
CA HIS A 553 -109.17 -25.78 7.93
C HIS A 553 -110.44 -26.53 7.50
N LYS A 554 -111.51 -26.41 8.32
CA LYS A 554 -112.82 -27.03 8.08
C LYS A 554 -113.85 -26.02 7.56
N ILE A 555 -114.75 -26.49 6.70
CA ILE A 555 -115.80 -25.67 6.05
C ILE A 555 -116.95 -25.32 7.03
N ASP A 556 -117.22 -26.22 7.97
CA ASP A 556 -118.37 -26.16 8.90
C ASP A 556 -118.50 -24.80 9.61
N LYS A 557 -117.41 -24.32 10.22
CA LYS A 557 -117.37 -23.05 10.97
C LYS A 557 -117.11 -21.80 10.10
N ALA A 558 -116.93 -21.93 8.79
CA ALA A 558 -116.58 -20.80 7.93
C ALA A 558 -117.80 -19.94 7.56
N LEU A 559 -117.69 -18.62 7.65
CA LEU A 559 -118.68 -17.68 7.11
C LEU A 559 -118.40 -17.48 5.61
N ILE A 560 -119.21 -18.12 4.76
CA ILE A 560 -119.10 -18.06 3.31
C ILE A 560 -120.39 -17.46 2.76
N ALA A 561 -120.32 -16.28 2.16
CA ALA A 561 -121.48 -15.57 1.63
C ALA A 561 -122.24 -16.43 0.61
N GLY A 562 -123.56 -16.58 0.77
CA GLY A 562 -124.39 -17.41 -0.11
C GLY A 562 -124.36 -18.93 0.15
N VAL A 563 -123.57 -19.43 1.12
CA VAL A 563 -123.50 -20.86 1.49
C VAL A 563 -124.04 -21.08 2.90
N GLY A 564 -125.36 -21.30 3.00
CA GLY A 564 -126.05 -21.56 4.26
C GLY A 564 -125.84 -22.98 4.84
N PRO A 565 -126.29 -23.25 6.09
CA PRO A 565 -126.04 -24.51 6.80
C PRO A 565 -126.46 -25.77 6.02
N GLY A 566 -127.62 -25.74 5.37
CA GLY A 566 -128.11 -26.88 4.57
C GLY A 566 -127.23 -27.21 3.35
N VAL A 567 -126.44 -26.27 2.82
CA VAL A 567 -125.45 -26.55 1.76
C VAL A 567 -124.21 -27.23 2.36
N LYS A 568 -123.75 -26.76 3.53
CA LYS A 568 -122.61 -27.35 4.25
C LYS A 568 -122.84 -28.81 4.64
N GLU A 569 -124.04 -29.13 5.14
CA GLU A 569 -124.37 -30.52 5.50
C GLU A 569 -124.37 -31.46 4.27
N ARG A 570 -124.77 -30.96 3.09
CA ARG A 570 -124.67 -31.72 1.82
C ARG A 570 -123.23 -31.90 1.32
N LEU A 571 -122.36 -30.91 1.52
CA LEU A 571 -120.92 -31.03 1.24
C LEU A 571 -120.29 -32.10 2.14
N LYS A 572 -120.55 -32.02 3.45
CA LYS A 572 -120.11 -32.98 4.47
C LYS A 572 -120.61 -34.41 4.19
N ALA A 573 -121.88 -34.58 3.79
CA ALA A 573 -122.44 -35.87 3.37
C ALA A 573 -121.76 -36.48 2.12
N ARG A 574 -120.97 -35.71 1.37
CA ARG A 574 -120.10 -36.19 0.27
C ARG A 574 -118.60 -36.17 0.63
N GLY A 575 -118.29 -36.13 1.92
CA GLY A 575 -116.92 -36.13 2.44
C GLY A 575 -116.13 -34.87 2.14
N ILE A 576 -116.80 -33.76 1.80
CA ILE A 576 -116.18 -32.45 1.56
C ILE A 576 -116.26 -31.67 2.88
N GLU A 577 -115.27 -31.86 3.76
CA GLU A 577 -115.25 -31.25 5.10
C GLU A 577 -114.18 -30.18 5.27
N ARG A 578 -113.07 -30.28 4.52
CA ARG A 578 -111.89 -29.42 4.63
C ARG A 578 -111.72 -28.57 3.38
N VAL A 579 -110.97 -27.47 3.49
CA VAL A 579 -110.73 -26.57 2.35
C VAL A 579 -110.04 -27.28 1.19
N LEU A 580 -109.18 -28.26 1.49
CA LEU A 580 -108.54 -29.13 0.49
C LEU A 580 -109.54 -29.99 -0.32
N ASP A 581 -110.70 -30.35 0.26
CA ASP A 581 -111.71 -31.18 -0.42
C ASP A 581 -112.53 -30.41 -1.47
N ILE A 582 -112.43 -29.08 -1.48
CA ILE A 582 -113.15 -28.19 -2.41
C ILE A 582 -112.44 -28.19 -3.76
N THR A 583 -112.77 -29.16 -4.61
CA THR A 583 -112.29 -29.25 -6.00
C THR A 583 -113.47 -29.18 -6.98
N PRO A 584 -113.28 -28.68 -8.21
CA PRO A 584 -114.36 -28.59 -9.20
C PRO A 584 -115.08 -29.93 -9.44
N GLU A 585 -114.31 -31.03 -9.50
CA GLU A 585 -114.80 -32.38 -9.78
C GLU A 585 -115.59 -32.98 -8.61
N ARG A 586 -115.30 -32.55 -7.37
CA ARG A 586 -116.03 -32.95 -6.17
C ARG A 586 -117.27 -32.10 -5.97
N LEU A 587 -117.20 -30.78 -6.22
CA LEU A 587 -118.34 -29.88 -6.13
C LEU A 587 -119.44 -30.20 -7.15
N ALA A 588 -119.08 -30.48 -8.41
CA ALA A 588 -120.03 -30.85 -9.46
C ALA A 588 -120.86 -32.11 -9.15
N LYS A 589 -120.41 -32.95 -8.21
CA LYS A 589 -121.09 -34.17 -7.78
C LYS A 589 -122.06 -33.94 -6.61
N VAL A 590 -122.25 -32.71 -6.14
CA VAL A 590 -123.08 -32.37 -4.96
C VAL A 590 -124.43 -31.75 -5.38
N PRO A 591 -125.56 -32.44 -5.18
CA PRO A 591 -126.87 -31.90 -5.53
C PRO A 591 -127.20 -30.58 -4.83
N GLY A 592 -127.66 -29.59 -5.60
CA GLY A 592 -128.02 -28.25 -5.11
C GLY A 592 -126.84 -27.26 -4.96
N VAL A 593 -125.64 -27.64 -5.40
CA VAL A 593 -124.50 -26.74 -5.66
C VAL A 593 -124.40 -26.53 -7.17
N GLY A 594 -125.12 -25.55 -7.70
CA GLY A 594 -124.95 -25.09 -9.09
C GLY A 594 -123.72 -24.18 -9.24
N ASP A 595 -123.38 -23.84 -10.49
CA ASP A 595 -122.11 -23.19 -10.86
C ASP A 595 -121.79 -21.95 -10.02
N ALA A 596 -122.75 -21.03 -9.82
CA ALA A 596 -122.56 -19.84 -9.00
C ALA A 596 -122.17 -20.14 -7.52
N ARG A 597 -122.66 -21.25 -6.95
CA ARG A 597 -122.26 -21.69 -5.59
C ARG A 597 -120.93 -22.42 -5.59
N ALA A 598 -120.63 -23.16 -6.66
CA ALA A 598 -119.32 -23.78 -6.84
C ALA A 598 -118.21 -22.72 -6.97
N GLU A 599 -118.46 -21.66 -7.75
CA GLU A 599 -117.56 -20.52 -7.93
C GLU A 599 -117.30 -19.79 -6.61
N VAL A 600 -118.34 -19.52 -5.81
CA VAL A 600 -118.20 -18.94 -4.47
C VAL A 600 -117.32 -19.79 -3.56
N LEU A 601 -117.51 -21.12 -3.55
CA LEU A 601 -116.69 -22.05 -2.76
C LEU A 601 -115.24 -22.11 -3.25
N LEU A 602 -115.01 -22.07 -4.56
CA LEU A 602 -113.68 -22.04 -5.16
C LEU A 602 -112.95 -20.70 -4.91
N ASN A 603 -113.67 -19.57 -4.97
CA ASN A 603 -113.11 -18.26 -4.64
C ASN A 603 -112.80 -18.13 -3.15
N TRP A 604 -113.64 -18.68 -2.26
CA TRP A 604 -113.33 -18.78 -0.84
C TRP A 604 -112.11 -19.67 -0.57
N ARG A 605 -111.99 -20.83 -1.25
CA ARG A 605 -110.77 -21.66 -1.19
C ARG A 605 -109.54 -20.85 -1.61
N LYS A 606 -109.58 -20.11 -2.72
CA LYS A 606 -108.46 -19.26 -3.16
C LYS A 606 -108.07 -18.20 -2.12
N GLN A 607 -109.03 -17.62 -1.41
CA GLN A 607 -108.76 -16.66 -0.31
C GLN A 607 -108.04 -17.33 0.87
N VAL A 608 -108.49 -18.52 1.29
CA VAL A 608 -107.83 -19.29 2.37
C VAL A 608 -106.43 -19.77 1.94
N GLU A 609 -106.26 -20.13 0.67
CA GLU A 609 -104.98 -20.51 0.09
C GLU A 609 -104.00 -19.31 0.03
N ALA A 610 -104.48 -18.12 -0.32
CA ALA A 610 -103.68 -16.89 -0.26
C ALA A 610 -103.22 -16.55 1.16
N LEU A 611 -104.09 -16.70 2.17
CA LEU A 611 -103.73 -16.57 3.59
C LEU A 611 -102.69 -17.62 4.03
N ALA A 612 -102.81 -18.86 3.55
CA ALA A 612 -101.84 -19.91 3.80
C ALA A 612 -100.46 -19.57 3.22
N TRP A 613 -100.40 -19.00 2.01
CA TRP A 613 -99.16 -18.53 1.38
C TRP A 613 -98.52 -17.32 2.06
N GLN A 614 -99.33 -16.42 2.64
CA GLN A 614 -98.85 -15.31 3.48
C GLN A 614 -98.27 -15.80 4.81
N GLY A 615 -98.85 -16.84 5.41
CA GLY A 615 -98.35 -17.45 6.64
C GLY A 615 -97.20 -18.47 6.45
N ALA A 616 -96.80 -18.75 5.20
CA ALA A 616 -95.79 -19.77 4.91
C ALA A 616 -94.36 -19.28 5.27
N PRO A 617 -93.47 -20.18 5.73
CA PRO A 617 -92.10 -19.80 6.13
C PRO A 617 -91.33 -19.04 5.04
N THR A 618 -90.59 -18.01 5.43
CA THR A 618 -89.75 -17.19 4.53
C THR A 618 -88.26 -17.55 4.58
N ARG A 619 -87.86 -18.42 5.52
CA ARG A 619 -86.51 -18.95 5.71
C ARG A 619 -86.62 -20.39 6.20
N LEU A 620 -85.58 -21.19 5.92
CA LEU A 620 -85.40 -22.51 6.53
C LEU A 620 -84.90 -22.33 7.97
N ASP A 621 -85.41 -23.12 8.90
CA ASP A 621 -84.91 -23.18 10.28
C ASP A 621 -83.84 -24.29 10.40
N ARG A 622 -83.04 -24.28 11.47
CA ARG A 622 -81.89 -25.20 11.67
C ARG A 622 -82.26 -26.68 11.87
N LYS A 623 -83.53 -27.03 11.68
CA LYS A 623 -84.13 -28.37 11.80
C LYS A 623 -84.80 -28.84 10.50
N ASP A 624 -84.84 -27.98 9.49
CA ASP A 624 -85.32 -28.26 8.13
C ASP A 624 -84.13 -28.46 7.18
#